data_AF-A0A5D2M5K1-F1
#
_entry.id   AF-A0A5D2M5K1-F1
#
_cell.length_a   1.000
_cell.length_b   1.000
_cell.length_c   1.000
_cell.angle_alpha   90.00
_cell.angle_beta   90.00
_cell.angle_gamma   90.00
#
_symmetry.space_group_name_H-M   'P 1'
#
loop_
_entity.id
_entity.type
_entity.pdbx_description
1 polymer ?
#
loop_
_entity_poly.entity_id
_entity_poly.type
_entity_poly.pdbx_seq_one_letter_code
_entity_poly.pdbx_strand_id
1 'polypeptide(L)'
;MVAHLSDFGIAKLLSEEDSMIQTMTMATIGYMAPEYGIEGIVSTKGDVYSFGILMMETITRKKPTNEMFEGETSLRSWVEESLSSSLNQVLDTNLQSSIGRKRSATDNCALSILLVGLECSVEAPDERLDMKETVTKLKKIKVRLLKDIWTGSLKRQLLKINFI
;
A
#
# COMPACT_ATOMS: atom_id res chain seq x y z
N MET A 1 -17.54 5.43 0.98
CA MET A 1 -16.66 6.34 1.76
C MET A 1 -15.70 7.02 0.79
N VAL A 2 -15.34 8.29 1.07
CA VAL A 2 -14.36 9.08 0.32
C VAL A 2 -13.33 9.57 1.33
N ALA A 3 -12.05 9.29 1.09
CA ALA A 3 -10.95 9.74 1.93
C ALA A 3 -10.54 11.17 1.55
N HIS A 4 -10.19 11.98 2.55
CA HIS A 4 -9.70 13.34 2.39
C HIS A 4 -8.39 13.47 3.18
N LEU A 5 -7.37 14.09 2.58
CA LEU A 5 -6.09 14.34 3.24
C LEU A 5 -6.18 15.65 4.03
N SER A 6 -5.62 15.66 5.24
CA SER A 6 -5.55 16.83 6.12
C SER A 6 -4.16 16.94 6.75
N ASP A 7 -3.95 17.96 7.57
CA ASP A 7 -2.72 18.19 8.33
C ASP A 7 -1.47 18.46 7.46
N PHE A 8 -1.46 19.64 6.85
CA PHE A 8 -0.34 20.13 6.04
C PHE A 8 0.66 20.97 6.87
N GLY A 9 0.66 20.84 8.21
CA GLY A 9 1.47 21.68 9.10
C GLY A 9 2.98 21.56 8.90
N ILE A 10 3.44 20.46 8.32
CA ILE A 10 4.85 20.20 7.98
C ILE A 10 5.13 20.20 6.47
N ALA A 11 4.11 20.49 5.64
CA ALA A 11 4.26 20.49 4.18
C ALA A 11 5.26 21.55 3.72
N LYS A 12 6.01 21.25 2.67
CA LYS A 12 6.99 22.15 2.06
C LYS A 12 6.60 22.45 0.63
N LEU A 13 6.74 23.71 0.22
CA LEU A 13 6.56 24.12 -1.17
C LEU A 13 7.90 23.93 -1.89
N LEU A 14 7.88 23.08 -2.91
CA LEU A 14 9.01 22.88 -3.83
C LEU A 14 8.86 23.83 -5.02
N SER A 15 9.96 24.45 -5.45
CA SER A 15 10.01 25.24 -6.67
C SER A 15 10.11 24.30 -7.89
N GLU A 16 9.89 24.80 -9.12
CA GLU A 16 10.09 23.97 -10.32
C GLU A 16 11.56 23.55 -10.51
N GLU A 17 12.50 24.28 -9.90
CA GLU A 17 13.94 24.01 -9.96
C GLU A 17 14.40 23.06 -8.84
N ASP A 18 13.71 23.04 -7.70
CA ASP A 18 14.06 22.24 -6.52
C ASP A 18 13.17 21.00 -6.40
N SER A 19 13.70 19.83 -6.76
CA SER A 19 12.99 18.55 -6.57
C SER A 19 13.00 18.04 -5.13
N MET A 20 13.80 18.67 -4.25
CA MET A 20 13.96 18.29 -2.84
C MET A 20 14.35 19.47 -1.94
N ILE A 21 14.00 19.39 -0.65
CA ILE A 21 14.38 20.35 0.41
C ILE A 21 14.98 19.59 1.58
N GLN A 22 16.07 20.10 2.15
CA GLN A 22 16.61 19.57 3.40
C GLN A 22 15.98 20.27 4.62
N THR A 23 15.56 19.51 5.63
CA THR A 23 14.93 20.03 6.86
C THR A 23 15.33 19.24 8.09
N MET A 24 15.23 19.87 9.27
CA MET A 24 15.37 19.24 10.59
C MET A 24 14.01 18.93 11.24
N THR A 25 12.92 19.04 10.49
CA THR A 25 11.56 18.73 10.98
C THR A 25 11.45 17.25 11.31
N MET A 26 10.84 16.90 12.44
CA MET A 26 10.60 15.49 12.79
C MET A 26 9.51 14.90 11.89
N ALA A 27 9.83 13.82 11.17
CA ALA A 27 8.84 13.02 10.47
C ALA A 27 8.13 12.03 11.42
N THR A 28 7.13 11.33 10.90
CA THR A 28 6.46 10.26 11.66
C THR A 28 7.25 8.96 11.55
N ILE A 29 7.66 8.42 12.70
CA ILE A 29 8.41 7.15 12.80
C ILE A 29 7.66 6.02 12.09
N GLY A 30 8.39 5.24 11.31
CA GLY A 30 7.87 4.09 10.55
C GLY A 30 7.31 4.43 9.17
N TYR A 31 6.99 5.70 8.88
CA TYR A 31 6.54 6.17 7.56
C TYR A 31 7.61 6.93 6.79
N MET A 32 8.66 7.36 7.49
CA MET A 32 9.71 8.21 6.97
C MET A 32 10.54 7.46 5.92
N ALA A 33 10.79 8.13 4.78
CA ALA A 33 11.73 7.63 3.80
C ALA A 33 13.17 7.64 4.36
N PRO A 34 14.03 6.69 3.97
CA PRO A 34 15.40 6.56 4.50
C PRO A 34 16.22 7.85 4.40
N GLU A 35 16.16 8.53 3.26
CA GLU A 35 16.87 9.78 3.00
C GLU A 35 16.36 10.94 3.86
N TYR A 36 15.09 10.92 4.27
CA TYR A 36 14.59 11.85 5.27
C TYR A 36 15.24 11.53 6.62
N GLY A 37 15.20 10.27 7.05
CA GLY A 37 15.71 9.87 8.37
C GLY A 37 17.19 10.12 8.58
N ILE A 38 17.99 9.99 7.52
CA ILE A 38 19.45 10.12 7.56
C ILE A 38 19.88 11.55 7.26
N GLU A 39 19.33 12.15 6.21
CA GLU A 39 19.84 13.40 5.64
C GLU A 39 18.86 14.58 5.82
N GLY A 40 17.65 14.32 6.28
CA GLY A 40 16.59 15.33 6.40
C GLY A 40 15.99 15.72 5.05
N ILE A 41 16.16 14.90 4.01
CA ILE A 41 15.70 15.21 2.66
C ILE A 41 14.19 14.95 2.53
N VAL A 42 13.47 16.00 2.15
CA VAL A 42 12.03 15.97 1.84
C VAL A 42 11.87 16.12 0.34
N SER A 43 11.09 15.23 -0.26
CA SER A 43 10.79 15.24 -1.68
C SER A 43 9.43 14.62 -1.94
N THR A 44 8.90 14.80 -3.15
CA THR A 44 7.69 14.09 -3.59
C THR A 44 7.90 12.57 -3.63
N LYS A 45 9.15 12.10 -3.82
CA LYS A 45 9.51 10.67 -3.72
C LYS A 45 9.51 10.16 -2.29
N GLY A 46 9.79 11.03 -1.31
CA GLY A 46 9.57 10.75 0.11
C GLY A 46 8.09 10.51 0.42
N ASP A 47 7.20 11.36 -0.11
CA ASP A 47 5.75 11.19 0.05
C ASP A 47 5.25 9.87 -0.57
N VAL A 48 5.81 9.46 -1.71
CA VAL A 48 5.50 8.15 -2.32
C VAL A 48 5.90 6.99 -1.41
N TYR A 49 7.08 7.07 -0.78
CA TYR A 49 7.52 6.05 0.19
C TYR A 49 6.53 5.92 1.34
N SER A 50 6.19 7.05 1.99
CA SER A 50 5.23 7.07 3.10
C SER A 50 3.86 6.54 2.68
N PHE A 51 3.41 6.84 1.45
CA PHE A 51 2.18 6.28 0.90
C PHE A 51 2.25 4.75 0.75
N GLY A 52 3.38 4.21 0.31
CA GLY A 52 3.62 2.77 0.22
C GLY A 52 3.46 2.06 1.56
N ILE A 53 4.05 2.64 2.63
CA ILE A 53 3.90 2.16 4.01
C ILE A 53 2.42 2.19 4.44
N LEU A 54 1.72 3.31 4.20
CA LEU A 54 0.30 3.45 4.55
C LEU A 54 -0.58 2.40 3.86
N MET A 55 -0.29 2.06 2.59
CA MET A 55 -1.02 1.01 1.90
C MET A 55 -0.78 -0.37 2.54
N MET A 56 0.48 -0.67 2.89
CA MET A 56 0.82 -1.91 3.58
C MET A 56 0.13 -1.99 4.95
N GLU A 57 0.14 -0.92 5.74
CA GLU A 57 -0.61 -0.85 7.01
C GLU A 57 -2.10 -1.10 6.79
N THR A 58 -2.70 -0.49 5.76
CA THR A 58 -4.13 -0.61 5.47
C THR A 58 -4.54 -2.05 5.16
N ILE A 59 -3.72 -2.79 4.40
CA ILE A 59 -3.99 -4.17 4.00
C ILE A 59 -3.69 -5.16 5.13
N THR A 60 -2.59 -4.97 5.84
CA THR A 60 -2.12 -5.89 6.91
C THR A 60 -2.79 -5.63 8.26
N ARG A 61 -3.36 -4.43 8.42
CA ARG A 61 -3.83 -3.84 9.70
C ARG A 61 -2.75 -3.80 10.79
N LYS A 62 -1.47 -3.78 10.40
CA LYS A 62 -0.34 -3.67 11.31
C LYS A 62 0.27 -2.29 11.18
N LYS A 63 0.32 -1.58 12.31
CA LYS A 63 1.02 -0.30 12.40
C LYS A 63 2.51 -0.52 12.10
N PRO A 64 3.18 0.39 11.38
CA PRO A 64 4.63 0.33 11.17
C PRO A 64 5.44 0.33 12.47
N THR A 65 4.85 0.83 13.56
CA THR A 65 5.43 0.89 14.91
C THR A 65 4.91 -0.21 15.84
N ASN A 66 4.37 -1.31 15.29
CA ASN A 66 3.95 -2.45 16.11
C ASN A 66 5.19 -3.07 16.79
N GLU A 67 5.04 -3.56 18.02
CA GLU A 67 6.12 -4.21 18.80
C GLU A 67 6.80 -5.36 18.04
N MET A 68 6.08 -6.01 17.12
CA MET A 68 6.66 -7.06 16.27
C MET A 68 7.70 -6.56 15.25
N PHE A 69 7.80 -5.24 15.05
CA PHE A 69 8.75 -4.57 14.14
C PHE A 69 9.84 -3.81 14.92
N GLU A 70 10.13 -4.23 16.14
CA GLU A 70 11.25 -3.70 16.91
C GLU A 70 12.59 -4.24 16.38
N GLY A 71 13.64 -3.43 16.44
CA GLY A 71 14.98 -3.79 15.98
C GLY A 71 15.16 -3.65 14.48
N GLU A 72 15.61 -4.71 13.80
CA GLU A 72 15.98 -4.69 12.38
C GLU A 72 14.83 -5.04 11.42
N THR A 73 13.65 -5.38 11.94
CA THR A 73 12.50 -5.75 11.12
C THR A 73 11.55 -4.58 10.95
N SER A 74 11.13 -4.29 9.72
CA SER A 74 10.14 -3.25 9.41
C SER A 74 8.87 -3.88 8.85
N LEU A 75 7.76 -3.13 8.83
CA LEU A 75 6.55 -3.56 8.12
C LEU A 75 6.86 -3.90 6.65
N ARG A 76 7.73 -3.11 5.99
CA ARG A 76 8.14 -3.32 4.61
C ARG A 76 8.87 -4.65 4.43
N SER A 77 9.93 -4.91 5.22
CA SER A 77 10.70 -6.15 5.11
C SER A 77 9.85 -7.37 5.45
N TRP A 78 9.00 -7.25 6.47
CA TRP A 78 8.05 -8.31 6.82
C TRP A 78 7.07 -8.63 5.68
N VAL A 79 6.51 -7.62 5.00
CA VAL A 79 5.64 -7.84 3.83
C VAL A 79 6.42 -8.52 2.70
N GLU A 80 7.63 -8.04 2.40
CA GLU A 80 8.50 -8.61 1.35
C GLU A 80 8.84 -10.09 1.60
N GLU A 81 9.24 -10.42 2.84
CA GLU A 81 9.52 -11.79 3.28
C GLU A 81 8.26 -12.68 3.27
N SER A 82 7.13 -12.13 3.69
CA SER A 82 5.88 -12.89 3.75
C SER A 82 5.31 -13.18 2.36
N LEU A 83 5.55 -12.30 1.38
CA LEU A 83 5.18 -12.54 -0.02
C LEU A 83 6.07 -13.59 -0.70
N SER A 84 7.34 -13.71 -0.29
CA SER A 84 8.26 -14.71 -0.83
C SER A 84 8.11 -16.10 -0.19
N SER A 85 7.66 -16.18 1.06
CA SER A 85 7.60 -17.44 1.83
C SER A 85 6.23 -18.15 1.83
N SER A 86 5.10 -17.45 2.06
CA SER A 86 3.75 -17.98 1.89
C SER A 86 2.68 -16.92 2.15
N LEU A 87 1.80 -16.69 1.17
CA LEU A 87 0.78 -15.61 1.14
C LEU A 87 -0.21 -15.60 2.32
N ASN A 88 -0.34 -16.70 3.06
CA ASN A 88 -1.36 -16.88 4.10
C ASN A 88 -1.12 -16.06 5.37
N GLN A 89 0.08 -15.48 5.57
CA GLN A 89 0.42 -14.72 6.79
C GLN A 89 0.17 -13.21 6.67
N VAL A 90 0.04 -12.66 5.46
CA VAL A 90 -0.01 -11.19 5.24
C VAL A 90 -1.42 -10.61 5.38
N LEU A 91 -2.43 -11.40 5.07
CA LEU A 91 -3.81 -10.93 5.01
C LEU A 91 -4.48 -11.00 6.39
N ASP A 92 -5.01 -9.87 6.87
CA ASP A 92 -5.78 -9.79 8.12
C ASP A 92 -6.91 -10.83 8.14
N THR A 93 -6.98 -11.65 9.19
CA THR A 93 -8.03 -12.64 9.45
C THR A 93 -9.44 -12.05 9.48
N ASN A 94 -9.62 -10.76 9.78
CA ASN A 94 -10.91 -10.06 9.68
C ASN A 94 -11.27 -9.61 8.26
N LEU A 95 -10.25 -9.29 7.44
CA LEU A 95 -10.44 -9.15 5.99
C LEU A 95 -10.85 -10.51 5.39
N GLN A 96 -10.33 -11.61 5.96
CA GLN A 96 -10.74 -12.97 5.59
C GLN A 96 -12.16 -13.33 6.08
N SER A 97 -12.59 -12.86 7.26
CA SER A 97 -13.87 -13.25 7.89
C SER A 97 -15.10 -12.48 7.36
N SER A 98 -14.95 -11.20 6.97
CA SER A 98 -16.05 -10.44 6.33
C SER A 98 -16.38 -10.91 4.90
N ILE A 99 -15.53 -11.77 4.31
CA ILE A 99 -15.57 -12.18 2.90
C ILE A 99 -15.71 -13.72 2.80
N GLY A 100 -16.67 -14.29 3.52
CA GLY A 100 -16.84 -15.74 3.69
C GLY A 100 -17.12 -16.62 2.44
N ARG A 101 -16.89 -16.18 1.19
CA ARG A 101 -17.05 -17.05 -0.01
C ARG A 101 -16.44 -16.56 -1.35
N LYS A 102 -15.60 -15.50 -1.37
CA LYS A 102 -15.00 -14.90 -2.59
C LYS A 102 -13.45 -14.87 -2.61
N ARG A 103 -12.81 -15.72 -1.80
CA ARG A 103 -11.38 -15.75 -1.46
C ARG A 103 -10.41 -15.35 -2.59
N SER A 104 -10.37 -16.04 -3.74
CA SER A 104 -9.23 -15.86 -4.67
C SER A 104 -9.09 -14.47 -5.31
N ALA A 105 -10.19 -13.79 -5.67
CA ALA A 105 -10.11 -12.50 -6.38
C ALA A 105 -9.73 -11.34 -5.44
N THR A 106 -10.24 -11.36 -4.20
CA THR A 106 -9.94 -10.36 -3.18
C THR A 106 -8.53 -10.53 -2.64
N ASP A 107 -8.09 -11.77 -2.43
CA ASP A 107 -6.72 -12.07 -2.00
C ASP A 107 -5.73 -11.59 -3.07
N ASN A 108 -6.00 -11.87 -4.35
CA ASN A 108 -5.18 -11.39 -5.46
C ASN A 108 -5.10 -9.85 -5.55
N CYS A 109 -6.17 -9.14 -5.20
CA CYS A 109 -6.17 -7.68 -5.21
C CYS A 109 -5.39 -7.09 -4.04
N ALA A 110 -5.54 -7.66 -2.83
CA ALA A 110 -4.74 -7.26 -1.68
C ALA A 110 -3.25 -7.47 -1.94
N LEU A 111 -2.87 -8.62 -2.53
CA LEU A 111 -1.50 -8.89 -2.96
C LEU A 111 -1.00 -7.89 -4.01
N SER A 112 -1.82 -7.57 -5.01
CA SER A 112 -1.46 -6.57 -6.01
C SER A 112 -1.25 -5.19 -5.39
N ILE A 113 -2.03 -4.82 -4.37
CA ILE A 113 -1.86 -3.55 -3.65
C ILE A 113 -0.58 -3.58 -2.82
N LEU A 114 -0.28 -4.68 -2.13
CA LEU A 114 0.97 -4.83 -1.36
C LEU A 114 2.21 -4.72 -2.26
N LEU A 115 2.18 -5.33 -3.45
CA LEU A 115 3.25 -5.20 -4.43
C LEU A 115 3.45 -3.75 -4.88
N VAL A 116 2.36 -3.02 -5.17
CA VAL A 116 2.45 -1.59 -5.47
C VAL A 116 3.01 -0.82 -4.27
N GLY A 117 2.63 -1.21 -3.04
CA GLY A 117 3.18 -0.65 -1.81
C GLY A 117 4.70 -0.81 -1.73
N LEU A 118 5.22 -2.01 -2.00
CA LEU A 118 6.65 -2.30 -2.05
C LEU A 118 7.39 -1.49 -3.13
N GLU A 119 6.81 -1.37 -4.33
CA GLU A 119 7.36 -0.55 -5.42
C GLU A 119 7.37 0.95 -5.09
N CYS A 120 6.42 1.42 -4.27
CA CYS A 120 6.40 2.80 -3.77
C CYS A 120 7.46 3.03 -2.68
N SER A 121 7.77 2.00 -1.89
CA SER A 121 8.70 2.08 -0.75
C SER A 121 10.07 1.49 -1.06
N VAL A 122 10.56 1.54 -2.31
CA VAL A 122 11.94 1.15 -2.63
C VAL A 122 12.92 2.10 -1.91
N GLU A 123 14.06 1.60 -1.44
CA GLU A 123 15.01 2.42 -0.68
C GLU A 123 15.58 3.57 -1.53
N ALA A 124 15.98 3.30 -2.78
CA ALA A 124 16.47 4.31 -3.71
C ALA A 124 15.31 5.19 -4.27
N PRO A 125 15.33 6.53 -4.06
CA PRO A 125 14.25 7.41 -4.52
C PRO A 125 13.95 7.36 -6.02
N ASP A 126 14.99 7.21 -6.85
CA ASP A 126 14.88 7.20 -8.31
C ASP A 126 14.26 5.91 -8.86
N GLU A 127 14.34 4.81 -8.10
CA GLU A 127 13.74 3.52 -8.47
C GLU A 127 12.28 3.39 -8.00
N ARG A 128 11.82 4.28 -7.11
CA ARG A 128 10.43 4.31 -6.65
C ARG A 128 9.52 4.75 -7.80
N LEU A 129 8.30 4.22 -7.79
CA LEU A 129 7.23 4.76 -8.63
C LEU A 129 7.02 6.26 -8.39
N ASP A 130 6.50 6.97 -9.38
CA ASP A 130 5.86 8.26 -9.11
C ASP A 130 4.38 8.10 -8.74
N MET A 131 3.78 9.13 -8.15
CA MET A 131 2.38 9.06 -7.70
C MET A 131 1.39 8.85 -8.85
N LYS A 132 1.69 9.32 -10.07
CA LYS A 132 0.85 9.15 -11.26
C LYS A 132 0.87 7.69 -11.73
N GLU A 133 2.03 7.05 -11.71
CA GLU A 133 2.19 5.63 -11.99
C GLU A 133 1.49 4.77 -10.94
N THR A 134 1.65 5.11 -9.66
CA THR A 134 0.97 4.45 -8.54
C THR A 134 -0.55 4.49 -8.71
N VAL A 135 -1.12 5.68 -8.97
CA VAL A 135 -2.56 5.83 -9.25
C VAL A 135 -2.99 5.00 -10.47
N THR A 136 -2.15 4.93 -11.51
CA THR A 136 -2.44 4.14 -12.71
C THR A 136 -2.50 2.65 -12.40
N LYS A 137 -1.54 2.12 -11.65
CA LYS A 137 -1.53 0.71 -11.21
C LYS A 137 -2.74 0.40 -10.32
N LEU A 138 -3.04 1.26 -9.34
CA LEU A 138 -4.21 1.10 -8.45
C LEU A 138 -5.54 1.13 -9.21
N LYS A 139 -5.71 2.02 -10.19
CA LYS A 139 -6.89 2.04 -11.06
C LYS A 139 -7.05 0.73 -11.84
N LYS A 140 -5.96 0.17 -12.37
CA LYS A 140 -5.98 -1.14 -13.06
C LYS A 140 -6.43 -2.27 -12.12
N ILE A 141 -5.91 -2.31 -10.89
CA ILE A 141 -6.31 -3.28 -9.86
C ILE A 141 -7.81 -3.14 -9.55
N LYS A 142 -8.31 -1.91 -9.34
CA LYS A 142 -9.73 -1.64 -9.11
C LYS A 142 -10.61 -2.17 -10.24
N VAL A 143 -10.23 -1.91 -11.51
CA VAL A 143 -10.99 -2.40 -12.67
C VAL A 143 -11.03 -3.92 -12.70
N ARG A 144 -9.91 -4.60 -12.43
CA ARG A 144 -9.84 -6.07 -12.37
C ARG A 144 -10.74 -6.62 -11.27
N LEU A 145 -10.65 -6.08 -10.05
CA LEU A 145 -11.50 -6.46 -8.93
C LEU A 145 -12.99 -6.34 -9.26
N LEU A 146 -13.40 -5.22 -9.87
CA LEU A 146 -14.78 -5.01 -10.27
C LEU A 146 -15.22 -6.05 -11.31
N LYS A 147 -14.42 -6.32 -12.34
CA LYS A 147 -14.71 -7.37 -13.33
C LYS A 147 -14.89 -8.75 -12.69
N ASP A 148 -14.02 -9.13 -11.76
CA ASP A 148 -14.09 -10.42 -11.07
C ASP A 148 -15.34 -10.52 -10.17
N ILE A 149 -15.72 -9.42 -9.52
CA ILE A 149 -16.95 -9.33 -8.73
C ILE A 149 -18.19 -9.51 -9.62
N TRP A 150 -18.24 -8.82 -10.76
CA TRP A 150 -19.35 -8.84 -11.71
C TRP A 150 -19.49 -10.19 -12.41
N THR A 151 -18.40 -10.75 -12.94
CA THR A 151 -18.39 -12.07 -13.60
C THR A 151 -18.79 -13.19 -12.63
N GLY A 152 -18.30 -13.13 -11.39
CA GLY A 152 -18.74 -14.05 -10.34
C GLY A 152 -20.23 -13.90 -9.98
N SER A 153 -20.80 -12.70 -10.12
CA SER A 153 -22.23 -12.46 -9.89
C SER A 153 -23.11 -13.07 -10.99
N LEU A 154 -22.73 -12.87 -12.25
CA LEU A 154 -23.42 -13.45 -13.41
C LEU A 154 -23.39 -14.98 -13.39
N LYS A 155 -22.23 -15.59 -13.10
CA LYS A 155 -22.13 -17.06 -12.93
C LYS A 155 -23.07 -17.59 -11.84
N ARG A 156 -23.25 -16.86 -10.74
CA ARG A 156 -24.18 -17.24 -9.66
C ARG A 156 -25.65 -17.12 -10.07
N GLN A 157 -26.02 -16.10 -10.85
CA GLN A 157 -27.39 -15.98 -11.38
C GLN A 157 -27.70 -17.12 -12.36
N LEU A 158 -26.77 -17.44 -13.26
CA LEU A 158 -26.92 -18.55 -14.20
C LEU A 158 -27.00 -19.92 -13.51
N LEU A 159 -26.17 -20.15 -12.47
CA LEU A 159 -26.25 -21.37 -11.66
C LEU A 159 -27.58 -21.50 -10.90
N LYS A 160 -28.21 -20.39 -10.49
CA LYS A 160 -29.54 -20.43 -9.86
C LYS A 160 -30.67 -20.73 -10.86
N ILE A 161 -30.51 -20.35 -12.13
CA ILE A 161 -31.49 -20.62 -13.19
C ILE A 161 -31.42 -22.08 -13.64
N ASN A 162 -30.24 -22.70 -13.64
CA ASN A 162 -30.07 -24.10 -14.08
C ASN A 162 -30.44 -25.17 -13.02
N PHE A 163 -30.97 -24.75 -11.86
CA PHE A 163 -31.38 -25.64 -10.75
C PHE A 163 -32.88 -25.54 -10.41
N ILE A 164 -33.68 -24.95 -11.31
CA ILE A 164 -35.15 -24.97 -11.32
C ILE A 164 -35.58 -25.66 -12.62
#